data_AF-A0A4Y2SVN9-F1
#
_entry.id   AF-A0A4Y2SVN9-F1
#
_cell.length_a   1.000
_cell.length_b   1.000
_cell.length_c   1.000
_cell.angle_alpha   90.00
_cell.angle_beta   90.00
_cell.angle_gamma   90.00
#
_symmetry.space_group_name_H-M   'P 1'
#
loop_
_entity.id
_entity.type
_entity.pdbx_description
1 polymer ?
#
loop_
_entity_poly.entity_id
_entity_poly.type
_entity_poly.pdbx_seq_one_letter_code
_entity_poly.pdbx_strand_id
1 'polypeptide(L)'
;MYIYCCQHHRTEAASEALRLIWCSVPDAYISFKEIKRAFRGVFSAEELKNMYGFYAAAVGEFYESVEPRSLQHLCSSVIRSTLRENQIWIPEGLRQTGLPKSFQSFLNLEKIFIASNESGL
;
A
#
# COMPACT_ATOMS: atom_id res chain seq x y z
N MET A 1 -5.40 23.24 -7.56
CA MET A 1 -3.93 23.10 -7.70
C MET A 1 -3.68 21.86 -8.55
N TYR A 2 -3.64 22.02 -9.87
CA TYR A 2 -3.34 20.94 -10.83
C TYR A 2 -1.84 20.64 -10.72
N ILE A 3 -1.46 19.49 -10.16
CA ILE A 3 -0.06 19.09 -10.09
C ILE A 3 0.32 18.54 -11.47
N TYR A 4 0.95 19.41 -12.25
CA TYR A 4 1.64 19.08 -13.48
C TYR A 4 2.85 18.20 -13.13
N CYS A 5 2.70 16.88 -13.28
CA CYS A 5 3.75 15.89 -13.04
C CYS A 5 4.83 15.97 -14.13
N CYS A 6 5.90 16.72 -13.88
CA CYS A 6 7.14 16.56 -14.64
C CYS A 6 7.96 15.36 -14.12
N GLN A 7 7.97 14.32 -14.96
CA GLN A 7 9.10 13.44 -15.33
C GLN A 7 9.77 12.54 -14.27
N HIS A 8 9.34 11.26 -14.30
CA HIS A 8 10.01 9.98 -13.96
C HIS A 8 10.68 9.74 -12.59
N HIS A 9 11.29 10.72 -11.91
CA HIS A 9 11.90 10.46 -10.59
C HIS A 9 10.93 10.71 -9.43
N ARG A 10 9.89 11.52 -9.67
CA ARG A 10 8.81 11.76 -8.70
C ARG A 10 7.78 10.63 -8.66
N THR A 11 7.72 9.78 -9.69
CA THR A 11 6.74 8.68 -9.76
C THR A 11 7.09 7.55 -8.81
N GLU A 12 8.36 7.15 -8.69
CA GLU A 12 8.78 6.08 -7.78
C GLU A 12 8.62 6.47 -6.31
N ALA A 13 9.08 7.66 -5.94
CA ALA A 13 8.94 8.17 -4.58
C ALA A 13 7.47 8.37 -4.19
N ALA A 14 6.65 8.89 -5.12
CA ALA A 14 5.21 9.04 -4.88
C ALA A 14 4.50 7.69 -4.79
N SER A 15 4.86 6.74 -5.66
CA SER A 15 4.35 5.36 -5.62
C SER A 15 4.70 4.70 -4.29
N GLU A 16 5.94 4.83 -3.83
CA GLU A 16 6.37 4.28 -2.56
C GLU A 16 5.68 4.95 -1.36
N ALA A 17 5.54 6.27 -1.38
CA ALA A 17 4.80 6.98 -0.34
C ALA A 17 3.33 6.50 -0.29
N LEU A 18 2.70 6.35 -1.45
CA LEU A 18 1.32 5.84 -1.55
C LEU A 18 1.22 4.41 -1.00
N ARG A 19 2.15 3.53 -1.37
CA ARG A 19 2.26 2.17 -0.82
C ARG A 19 2.34 2.20 0.71
N LEU A 20 3.25 2.99 1.27
CA LEU A 20 3.46 3.07 2.73
C LEU A 20 2.24 3.60 3.48
N ILE A 21 1.56 4.63 2.94
CA ILE A 21 0.33 5.17 3.54
C ILE A 21 -0.74 4.07 3.54
N TRP A 22 -0.96 3.42 2.41
CA TRP A 22 -2.01 2.39 2.31
C TRP A 22 -1.70 1.12 3.09
N CYS A 23 -0.42 0.75 3.21
CA CYS A 23 0.01 -0.32 4.09
C CYS A 23 -0.13 0.01 5.59
N SER A 24 -0.37 1.28 5.95
CA SER A 24 -0.51 1.71 7.34
C SER A 24 -1.96 1.77 7.84
N VAL A 25 -2.96 1.69 6.95
CA VAL A 25 -4.39 1.81 7.31
C VAL A 25 -5.11 0.46 7.13
N PRO A 26 -6.12 0.13 7.94
CA PRO A 26 -6.85 -1.14 7.83
C PRO A 26 -7.92 -1.13 6.73
N ASP A 27 -8.20 0.04 6.13
CA ASP A 27 -9.26 0.24 5.16
C ASP A 27 -9.07 -0.56 3.86
N ALA A 28 -10.20 -0.87 3.22
CA ALA A 28 -10.22 -1.48 1.90
C ALA A 28 -9.54 -0.60 0.86
N TYR A 29 -9.00 -1.22 -0.18
CA TYR A 29 -8.49 -0.47 -1.33
C TYR A 29 -9.63 0.26 -2.04
N ILE A 30 -9.31 1.44 -2.56
CA ILE A 30 -10.21 2.20 -3.41
C ILE A 30 -10.36 1.47 -4.74
N SER A 31 -11.59 1.15 -5.11
CA SER A 31 -11.93 0.51 -6.38
C SER A 31 -11.96 1.53 -7.53
N PHE A 32 -11.80 1.06 -8.76
CA PHE A 32 -11.95 1.94 -9.93
C PHE A 32 -13.33 2.61 -9.99
N LYS A 33 -14.38 1.88 -9.58
CA LYS A 33 -15.76 2.38 -9.52
C LYS A 33 -15.88 3.57 -8.57
N GLU A 34 -15.19 3.56 -7.45
CA GLU A 34 -15.20 4.66 -6.49
C GLU A 34 -14.46 5.88 -7.02
N ILE A 35 -13.27 5.72 -7.61
CA ILE A 35 -12.54 6.82 -8.26
C ILE A 35 -13.40 7.44 -9.36
N LYS A 36 -13.96 6.61 -10.24
CA LYS A 36 -14.84 7.06 -11.33
C LYS A 36 -16.07 7.80 -10.81
N ARG A 37 -16.64 7.37 -9.67
CA ARG A 37 -17.79 8.02 -9.05
C ARG A 37 -17.40 9.36 -8.42
N ALA A 38 -16.31 9.41 -7.68
CA ALA A 38 -15.85 10.59 -6.96
C ALA A 38 -15.42 11.73 -7.90
N PHE A 39 -14.82 11.39 -9.03
CA PHE A 39 -14.30 12.35 -10.02
C PHE A 39 -15.11 12.42 -11.32
N ARG A 40 -16.36 11.94 -11.30
CA ARG A 40 -17.24 11.96 -12.47
C ARG A 40 -17.42 13.39 -12.97
N GLY A 41 -17.14 13.61 -14.25
CA GLY A 41 -17.33 14.92 -14.91
C GLY A 41 -16.22 15.93 -14.61
N VAL A 42 -15.23 15.59 -13.78
CA VAL A 42 -14.04 16.41 -13.51
C VAL A 42 -12.88 16.02 -14.42
N PHE A 43 -12.68 14.71 -14.60
CA PHE A 43 -11.63 14.16 -15.47
C PHE A 43 -12.23 13.32 -16.59
N SER A 44 -11.50 13.24 -17.70
CA SER A 44 -11.80 12.35 -18.83
C SER A 44 -11.66 10.88 -18.41
N ALA A 45 -12.27 9.97 -19.17
CA ALA A 45 -12.18 8.54 -18.91
C ALA A 45 -10.72 8.03 -18.94
N GLU A 46 -9.90 8.60 -19.81
CA GLU A 46 -8.49 8.25 -19.95
C GLU A 46 -7.66 8.72 -18.75
N GLU A 47 -7.86 9.96 -18.29
CA GLU A 47 -7.21 10.47 -17.07
C GLU A 47 -7.58 9.64 -15.83
N LEU A 48 -8.85 9.26 -15.68
CA LEU A 48 -9.30 8.39 -14.59
C LEU A 48 -8.62 7.01 -14.64
N LYS A 49 -8.47 6.44 -15.83
CA LYS A 49 -7.80 5.15 -16.03
C LYS A 49 -6.31 5.25 -15.68
N ASN A 50 -5.63 6.31 -16.11
CA ASN A 50 -4.22 6.54 -15.79
C ASN A 50 -4.00 6.80 -14.29
N MET A 51 -4.87 7.57 -13.65
CA MET A 51 -4.84 7.79 -12.20
C MET A 51 -5.00 6.48 -11.43
N TYR A 52 -5.97 5.66 -11.80
CA TYR A 52 -6.18 4.36 -11.16
C TYR A 52 -5.05 3.38 -11.46
N GLY A 53 -4.51 3.37 -12.68
CA GLY A 53 -3.36 2.56 -13.04
C GLY A 53 -2.14 2.87 -12.17
N PHE A 54 -1.86 4.16 -11.94
CA PHE A 54 -0.80 4.58 -11.02
C PHE A 54 -1.07 4.12 -9.59
N TYR A 55 -2.29 4.31 -9.09
CA TYR A 55 -2.69 3.86 -7.76
C TYR A 55 -2.55 2.34 -7.59
N ALA A 56 -3.11 1.56 -8.51
CA ALA A 56 -3.08 0.10 -8.48
C ALA A 56 -1.64 -0.45 -8.55
N ALA A 57 -0.79 0.14 -9.40
CA ALA A 57 0.62 -0.21 -9.48
C ALA A 57 1.37 0.08 -8.17
N ALA A 58 1.06 1.19 -7.49
CA ALA A 58 1.68 1.53 -6.22
C ALA A 58 1.26 0.61 -5.07
N VAL A 59 -0.02 0.25 -4.99
CA VAL A 59 -0.53 -0.61 -3.91
C VAL A 59 -0.34 -2.10 -4.17
N GLY A 60 0.02 -2.48 -5.40
CA GLY A 60 0.28 -3.86 -5.82
C GLY A 60 -0.97 -4.70 -6.09
N GLU A 61 -2.15 -4.07 -6.12
CA GLU A 61 -3.43 -4.77 -6.14
C GLU A 61 -4.44 -4.03 -7.04
N PHE A 62 -5.30 -4.79 -7.71
CA PHE A 62 -6.34 -4.27 -8.62
C PHE A 62 -7.68 -4.89 -8.27
N TYR A 63 -8.68 -4.05 -7.95
CA TYR A 63 -10.04 -4.52 -7.70
C TYR A 63 -11.08 -3.73 -8.50
N GLU A 64 -11.98 -4.45 -9.16
CA GLU A 64 -13.12 -3.84 -9.84
C GLU A 64 -14.18 -3.33 -8.84
N SER A 65 -14.23 -3.94 -7.65
CA SER A 65 -15.14 -3.63 -6.56
C SER A 65 -14.41 -3.54 -5.22
N VAL A 66 -15.08 -3.02 -4.19
CA VAL A 66 -14.46 -2.88 -2.87
C VAL A 66 -14.36 -4.25 -2.21
N GLU A 67 -13.14 -4.66 -1.87
CA GLU A 67 -12.88 -5.89 -1.14
C GLU A 67 -12.22 -5.61 0.22
N PRO A 68 -12.61 -6.33 1.29
CA PRO A 68 -11.91 -6.28 2.56
C PRO A 68 -10.44 -6.65 2.41
N ARG A 69 -9.58 -6.07 3.26
CA ARG A 69 -8.16 -6.44 3.31
C ARG A 69 -7.98 -7.87 3.82
N SER A 70 -6.87 -8.49 3.46
CA SER A 70 -6.51 -9.80 3.98
C SER A 70 -6.41 -9.77 5.51
N LEU A 71 -6.71 -10.90 6.15
CA LEU A 71 -6.55 -11.04 7.60
C LEU A 71 -5.14 -10.67 8.06
N GLN A 72 -4.12 -11.03 7.26
CA GLN A 72 -2.72 -10.68 7.53
C GLN A 72 -2.51 -9.16 7.63
N HIS A 73 -3.12 -8.39 6.74
CA HIS A 73 -3.03 -6.92 6.77
C HIS A 73 -3.78 -6.34 7.96
N LEU A 74 -4.98 -6.83 8.27
CA LEU A 74 -5.75 -6.40 9.44
C LEU A 74 -4.98 -6.67 10.74
N CYS A 75 -4.38 -7.85 10.89
CA CYS A 75 -3.52 -8.17 12.02
C CYS A 75 -2.31 -7.22 12.10
N SER A 76 -1.68 -6.88 10.96
CA SER A 76 -0.58 -5.91 10.90
C SER A 76 -0.98 -4.55 11.46
N SER A 77 -2.12 -4.03 11.02
CA SER A 77 -2.64 -2.74 11.50
C SER A 77 -2.88 -2.76 13.02
N VAL A 78 -3.45 -3.85 13.55
CA VAL A 78 -3.68 -4.01 15.00
C VAL A 78 -2.36 -4.04 15.76
N ILE A 79 -1.39 -4.88 15.35
CA ILE A 79 -0.09 -4.99 16.02
C ILE A 79 0.63 -3.63 16.04
N ARG A 80 0.66 -2.93 14.90
CA ARG A 80 1.28 -1.61 14.79
C ARG A 80 0.57 -0.56 15.64
N SER A 81 -0.76 -0.59 15.72
CA SER A 81 -1.54 0.29 16.60
C SER A 81 -1.23 0.04 18.06
N THR A 82 -1.23 -1.23 18.49
CA THR A 82 -0.91 -1.62 19.87
C THR A 82 0.48 -1.13 20.27
N LEU A 83 1.50 -1.33 19.44
CA LEU A 83 2.86 -0.84 19.73
C LEU A 83 2.89 0.68 19.89
N ARG A 84 2.22 1.40 18.97
CA ARG A 84 2.12 2.87 19.02
C ARG A 84 1.38 3.36 20.27
N GLU A 85 0.27 2.74 20.63
CA GLU A 85 -0.55 3.06 21.81
C GLU A 85 0.24 2.87 23.10
N ASN A 86 1.12 1.86 23.15
CA ASN A 86 2.04 1.62 24.25
C ASN A 86 3.31 2.48 24.19
N GLN A 87 3.39 3.46 23.29
CA GLN A 87 4.55 4.36 23.11
C GLN A 87 5.85 3.61 22.75
N ILE A 88 5.74 2.43 22.15
CA ILE A 88 6.88 1.63 21.72
C ILE A 88 7.18 1.99 20.26
N TRP A 89 8.44 2.35 19.97
CA TRP A 89 8.88 2.54 18.60
C TRP A 89 8.76 1.22 17.82
N ILE A 90 7.95 1.19 16.77
CA ILE A 90 7.52 -0.05 16.10
C ILE A 90 8.70 -0.98 15.74
N PRO A 91 9.77 -0.52 15.07
CA PRO A 91 10.90 -1.40 14.72
C PRO A 91 11.62 -2.00 15.93
N GLU A 92 11.66 -1.30 17.06
CA GLU A 92 12.21 -1.83 18.31
C GLU A 92 11.24 -2.82 18.96
N GLY A 93 9.97 -2.45 19.09
CA GLY A 93 8.94 -3.32 19.64
C GLY A 93 8.83 -4.66 18.91
N LEU A 94 8.89 -4.65 17.58
CA LEU A 94 8.85 -5.85 16.76
C LEU A 94 10.06 -6.77 16.99
N ARG A 95 11.27 -6.22 17.18
CA ARG A 95 12.47 -7.01 17.49
C ARG A 95 12.34 -7.76 18.81
N GLN A 96 11.53 -7.24 19.76
CA GLN A 96 11.30 -7.85 21.06
C GLN A 96 10.18 -8.93 21.05
N THR A 97 9.35 -8.98 20.01
CA THR A 97 8.22 -9.95 19.93
C THR A 97 8.65 -11.40 19.68
N GLY A 98 9.89 -11.64 19.24
CA GLY A 98 10.35 -12.97 18.83
C GLY A 98 9.76 -13.49 17.52
N LEU A 99 9.04 -12.66 16.76
CA LEU A 99 8.47 -13.04 15.46
C LEU A 99 9.56 -13.38 14.44
N PRO A 100 9.31 -14.29 13.48
CA PRO A 100 10.21 -14.52 12.36
C PRO A 100 10.55 -13.23 11.59
N LYS A 101 11.78 -13.14 11.07
CA LYS A 101 12.26 -11.94 10.34
C LYS A 101 11.35 -11.52 9.19
N SER A 102 10.76 -12.49 8.47
CA SER A 102 9.81 -12.22 7.39
C SER A 102 8.57 -11.44 7.87
N PHE A 103 8.03 -11.80 9.04
CA PHE A 103 6.92 -11.06 9.66
C PHE A 103 7.37 -9.70 10.19
N GLN A 104 8.57 -9.59 10.76
CA GLN A 104 9.10 -8.28 11.19
C GLN A 104 9.25 -7.32 10.01
N SER A 105 9.83 -7.77 8.89
CA SER A 105 9.95 -6.96 7.66
C SER A 105 8.59 -6.55 7.10
N PHE A 106 7.63 -7.48 7.07
CA PHE A 106 6.26 -7.17 6.66
C PHE A 106 5.62 -6.10 7.58
N LEU A 107 5.74 -6.27 8.90
CA LEU A 107 5.21 -5.34 9.90
C LEU A 107 5.95 -4.00 9.90
N ASN A 108 7.21 -3.94 9.47
CA ASN A 108 7.96 -2.70 9.23
C ASN A 108 7.63 -2.02 7.90
N LEU A 109 6.76 -2.63 7.08
CA LEU A 109 6.41 -2.17 5.74
C LEU A 109 7.58 -2.12 4.76
N GLU A 110 8.61 -2.92 5.01
CA GLU A 110 9.78 -3.04 4.13
C GLU A 110 9.36 -3.61 2.77
N LYS A 111 10.04 -3.18 1.70
CA LYS A 111 9.88 -3.83 0.40
C LYS A 111 10.42 -5.25 0.52
N ILE A 112 9.53 -6.24 0.50
CA ILE A 112 9.93 -7.64 0.35
C ILE A 112 10.32 -7.80 -1.12
N PHE A 113 11.62 -7.73 -1.41
CA PHE A 113 12.14 -8.23 -2.67
C PHE A 113 11.94 -9.75 -2.64
N ILE A 114 10.83 -10.23 -3.19
CA ILE A 114 10.74 -11.64 -3.54
C ILE A 114 11.74 -11.81 -4.68
N ALA A 115 12.94 -12.28 -4.36
CA ALA A 115 13.82 -12.83 -5.37
C ALA A 115 13.02 -13.96 -6.01
N SER A 116 12.58 -13.77 -7.26
CA SER A 116 12.00 -14.83 -8.07
C SER A 116 13.01 -15.98 -8.04
N ASN A 117 12.72 -17.03 -7.28
CA ASN A 117 13.40 -18.30 -7.41
C ASN A 117 12.91 -18.88 -8.75
N GLU A 118 13.52 -18.44 -9.85
CA GLU A 118 13.64 -19.27 -11.04
C GLU A 118 14.64 -20.38 -10.69
N SER A 119 14.13 -21.40 -10.02
CA SER A 119 14.72 -22.73 -10.00
C SER A 119 13.59 -23.72 -10.26
N GLY A 120 13.07 -23.63 -11.48
CA GLY A 120 12.35 -24.72 -12.12
C GLY A 120 13.37 -25.62 -12.81
N LEU A 121 13.37 -26.89 -12.38
CA LEU A 121 13.84 -28.12 -13.03
C LEU A 121 14.55 -28.01 -14.39
#